data_AF-A0A968X513-F1
#
_entry.id   AF-A0A968X513-F1
#
_cell.length_a   1.000
_cell.length_b   1.000
_cell.length_c   1.000
_cell.angle_alpha   90.00
_cell.angle_beta   90.00
_cell.angle_gamma   90.00
#
_symmetry.space_group_name_H-M   'P 1'
#
loop_
_entity.id
_entity.type
_entity.pdbx_description
1 polymer ?
#
loop_
_entity_poly.entity_id
_entity_poly.type
_entity_poly.pdbx_seq_one_letter_code
_entity_poly.pdbx_strand_id
1 'polypeptide(L)'
;MPNDTYAQIIPAELRTLDEPSLSNALFQLGLKYVIDDPIRYVLLSLSRLFVYFTFWPSPNSGLLSNVTRVTSLGVALPFVLYGLFLSFKQWRSWSLLYVFIVVYVGIHISTWALVRYRLPVDAVLLVFAAYGLANLFYRLRQHRDRKHSSRTLHIGQNLRQSI
;
A
#
# COMPACT_ATOMS: atom_id res chain seq x y z
N MET A 1 -24.77 12.96 22.78
CA MET A 1 -23.99 14.13 22.32
C MET A 1 -25.00 15.18 21.88
N PRO A 2 -24.78 16.48 22.13
CA PRO A 2 -25.76 17.49 21.73
C PRO A 2 -25.89 17.49 20.20
N ASN A 3 -27.12 17.43 19.69
CA ASN A 3 -27.43 17.33 18.26
C ASN A 3 -27.01 18.58 17.44
N ASP A 4 -26.57 19.65 18.10
CA ASP A 4 -26.34 20.95 17.47
C ASP A 4 -24.96 21.12 16.82
N THR A 5 -23.99 20.23 17.10
CA THR A 5 -22.62 20.37 16.58
C THR A 5 -22.54 20.13 15.07
N TYR A 6 -23.37 19.23 14.52
CA TYR A 6 -23.38 18.95 13.08
C TYR A 6 -23.98 20.10 12.26
N ALA A 7 -25.05 20.71 12.76
CA ALA A 7 -25.69 21.86 12.11
C ALA A 7 -24.72 23.04 11.98
N GLN A 8 -23.79 23.19 12.93
CA GLN A 8 -22.81 24.29 12.92
C GLN A 8 -21.79 24.21 11.76
N ILE A 9 -21.53 23.02 11.22
CA ILE A 9 -20.57 22.82 10.11
C ILE A 9 -21.20 23.23 8.76
N ILE A 10 -22.53 23.20 8.66
CA ILE A 10 -23.26 23.55 7.45
C ILE A 10 -23.37 25.09 7.36
N PRO A 11 -23.08 25.71 6.20
CA PRO A 11 -23.30 27.13 5.96
C PRO A 11 -24.72 27.53 6.35
N ALA A 12 -24.87 28.67 7.03
CA ALA A 12 -26.15 29.07 7.62
C ALA A 12 -27.25 29.19 6.55
N GLU A 13 -26.91 29.66 5.36
CA GLU A 13 -27.82 29.77 4.21
C GLU A 13 -28.36 28.44 3.68
N LEU A 14 -27.69 27.31 3.93
CA LEU A 14 -28.10 26.00 3.44
C LEU A 14 -28.93 25.20 4.46
N ARG A 15 -28.96 25.61 5.74
CA ARG A 15 -29.59 24.86 6.84
C ARG A 15 -31.11 24.73 6.74
N THR A 16 -31.74 25.60 5.95
CA THR A 16 -33.20 25.63 5.75
C THR A 16 -33.67 24.74 4.61
N LEU A 17 -32.74 24.17 3.83
CA LEU A 17 -33.05 23.30 2.70
C LEU A 17 -33.50 21.91 3.16
N ASP A 18 -34.33 21.26 2.35
CA ASP A 18 -34.64 19.84 2.48
C ASP A 18 -33.40 18.97 2.15
N GLU A 19 -33.35 17.74 2.67
CA GLU A 19 -32.18 16.86 2.60
C GLU A 19 -31.64 16.64 1.15
N PRO A 20 -32.48 16.37 0.12
CA PRO A 20 -32.02 16.28 -1.26
C PRO A 20 -31.39 17.58 -1.78
N SER A 21 -32.03 18.72 -1.54
CA SER A 21 -31.54 20.03 -1.99
C SER A 21 -30.25 20.41 -1.27
N LEU A 22 -30.17 20.14 0.03
CA LEU A 22 -28.97 20.33 0.84
C LEU A 22 -27.80 19.50 0.32
N SER A 23 -28.02 18.21 0.05
CA SER A 23 -26.98 17.32 -0.49
C SER A 23 -26.45 17.82 -1.84
N ASN A 24 -27.34 18.22 -2.74
CA ASN A 24 -26.94 18.80 -4.04
C ASN A 24 -26.15 20.11 -3.87
N ALA A 25 -26.61 21.02 -2.99
CA ALA A 25 -25.92 22.27 -2.74
C ALA A 25 -24.52 22.06 -2.14
N LEU A 26 -24.39 21.14 -1.18
CA LEU A 26 -23.10 20.77 -0.58
C LEU A 26 -22.17 20.10 -1.59
N PHE A 27 -22.70 19.24 -2.47
CA PHE A 27 -21.92 18.63 -3.55
C PHE A 27 -21.37 19.68 -4.52
N GLN A 28 -22.20 20.63 -4.96
CA GLN A 28 -21.75 21.73 -5.81
C GLN A 28 -20.71 22.61 -5.13
N LEU A 29 -20.87 22.90 -3.83
CA LEU A 29 -19.87 23.63 -3.04
C LEU A 29 -18.55 22.87 -2.95
N GLY A 30 -18.61 21.55 -2.77
CA GLY A 30 -17.45 20.67 -2.78
C GLY A 30 -16.73 20.65 -4.14
N LEU A 31 -17.46 20.59 -5.25
CA LEU A 31 -16.88 20.69 -6.59
C LEU A 31 -16.21 22.04 -6.82
N LYS A 32 -16.88 23.13 -6.42
CA LYS A 32 -16.32 24.48 -6.51
C LYS A 32 -15.01 24.58 -5.73
N TYR A 33 -14.94 24.04 -4.52
CA TYR A 33 -13.70 24.00 -3.74
C TYR A 33 -12.55 23.29 -4.47
N VAL A 34 -12.82 22.18 -5.17
CA VAL A 34 -11.80 21.46 -5.95
C VAL A 34 -11.36 22.24 -7.18
N ILE A 35 -12.29 22.93 -7.85
CA ILE A 35 -12.02 23.72 -9.06
C ILE A 35 -11.26 25.01 -8.72
N ASP A 36 -11.62 25.67 -7.62
CA ASP A 36 -11.00 26.93 -7.18
C ASP A 36 -9.53 26.74 -6.79
N ASP A 37 -9.15 25.57 -6.23
CA ASP A 37 -7.78 25.25 -5.83
C ASP A 37 -7.45 23.75 -6.01
N PRO A 38 -7.19 23.31 -7.25
CA PRO A 38 -6.96 21.89 -7.55
C PRO A 38 -5.66 21.36 -6.95
N ILE A 39 -4.64 22.21 -6.82
CA ILE A 39 -3.35 21.82 -6.23
C ILE A 39 -3.54 21.49 -4.75
N ARG A 40 -4.25 22.35 -4.01
CA ARG A 40 -4.56 22.09 -2.61
C ARG A 40 -5.37 20.82 -2.42
N TYR A 41 -6.37 20.58 -3.27
CA TYR A 41 -7.12 19.32 -3.25
C TYR A 41 -6.22 18.09 -3.43
N VAL A 42 -5.29 18.13 -4.39
CA VAL A 42 -4.34 17.03 -4.63
C VAL A 42 -3.43 16.83 -3.41
N LEU A 43 -2.87 17.90 -2.85
CA LEU A 43 -2.01 17.83 -1.65
C LEU A 43 -2.77 17.26 -0.45
N LEU A 44 -4.01 17.69 -0.23
CA LEU A 44 -4.89 17.16 0.81
C LEU A 44 -5.19 15.67 0.59
N SER A 45 -5.46 15.27 -0.65
CA SER A 45 -5.71 13.87 -1.01
C SER A 45 -4.47 13.00 -0.81
N LEU A 46 -3.30 13.49 -1.21
CA LEU A 46 -2.01 12.79 -1.01
C LEU A 46 -1.62 12.71 0.47
N SER A 47 -1.97 13.69 1.31
CA SER A 47 -1.71 13.62 2.76
C SER A 47 -2.41 12.41 3.42
N ARG A 48 -3.50 11.90 2.82
CA ARG A 48 -4.20 10.71 3.29
C ARG A 48 -3.43 9.41 3.01
N LEU A 49 -2.43 9.40 2.13
CA LEU A 49 -1.58 8.23 1.90
C LEU A 49 -0.89 7.77 3.18
N PHE A 50 -0.46 8.70 4.03
CA PHE A 50 0.15 8.36 5.32
C PHE A 50 -0.81 7.58 6.22
N VAL A 51 -2.07 8.01 6.29
CA VAL A 51 -3.12 7.32 7.07
C VAL A 51 -3.43 5.96 6.45
N TYR A 52 -3.55 5.89 5.13
CA TYR A 52 -3.86 4.67 4.38
C TYR A 52 -2.78 3.58 4.55
N PHE A 53 -1.50 3.96 4.46
CA PHE A 53 -0.36 3.07 4.64
C PHE A 53 0.18 3.04 6.07
N THR A 54 -0.52 3.60 7.06
CA THR A 54 -0.09 3.49 8.45
C THR A 54 -0.06 2.01 8.86
N PHE A 55 1.13 1.51 9.19
CA PHE A 55 1.39 0.18 9.73
C PHE A 55 2.03 0.21 11.13
N TRP A 56 2.32 1.41 11.67
CA TRP A 56 2.87 1.58 13.01
C TRP A 56 1.78 1.59 14.09
N PRO A 57 2.12 1.27 15.36
CA PRO A 57 1.15 1.24 16.46
C PRO A 57 0.57 2.64 16.74
N SER A 58 -0.71 2.68 17.09
CA SER A 58 -1.39 3.89 17.56
C SER A 58 -1.65 3.80 19.07
N PRO A 59 -1.37 4.85 19.84
CA PRO A 59 -1.58 4.85 21.30
C PRO A 59 -3.05 4.70 21.70
N ASN A 60 -4.00 5.02 20.80
CA ASN A 60 -5.44 4.90 21.04
C ASN A 60 -6.02 3.54 20.59
N SER A 61 -5.18 2.57 20.24
CA SER A 61 -5.60 1.23 19.76
C SER A 61 -5.18 0.14 20.74
N GLY A 62 -6.03 -0.87 20.92
CA GLY A 62 -5.72 -2.03 21.77
C GLY A 62 -4.50 -2.82 21.26
N LEU A 63 -3.84 -3.55 22.16
CA LEU A 63 -2.61 -4.32 21.86
C LEU A 63 -2.78 -5.26 20.66
N LEU A 64 -3.89 -6.01 20.59
CA LEU A 64 -4.17 -6.90 19.47
C LEU A 64 -4.28 -6.16 18.13
N SER A 65 -4.88 -4.97 18.11
CA SER A 65 -4.99 -4.14 16.92
C SER A 65 -3.63 -3.61 16.48
N ASN A 66 -2.75 -3.26 17.42
CA ASN A 66 -1.40 -2.78 17.10
C ASN A 66 -0.51 -3.92 16.59
N VAL A 67 -0.56 -5.09 17.22
CA VAL A 67 0.20 -6.28 16.78
C VAL A 67 -0.24 -6.70 15.39
N THR A 68 -1.53 -6.92 15.15
CA THR A 68 -2.02 -7.33 13.82
C THR A 68 -1.64 -6.35 12.71
N ARG A 69 -1.68 -5.04 12.99
CA ARG A 69 -1.34 -3.99 12.03
C ARG A 69 0.16 -3.95 11.70
N VAL A 70 1.03 -4.13 12.69
CA VAL A 70 2.49 -4.15 12.52
C VAL A 70 2.95 -5.45 11.87
N THR A 71 2.43 -6.60 12.30
CA THR A 71 2.91 -7.91 11.84
C THR A 71 2.43 -8.22 10.42
N SER A 72 1.21 -7.82 10.05
CA SER A 72 0.66 -8.14 8.72
C SER A 72 1.39 -7.41 7.59
N LEU A 73 1.53 -6.09 7.69
CA LEU A 73 2.18 -5.31 6.64
C LEU A 73 3.66 -5.08 6.87
N GLY A 74 4.08 -4.85 8.11
CA GLY A 74 5.48 -4.55 8.42
C GLY A 74 6.44 -5.66 8.02
N VAL A 75 6.04 -6.92 8.23
CA VAL A 75 6.87 -8.09 7.85
C VAL A 75 6.86 -8.32 6.34
N ALA A 76 5.72 -8.13 5.68
CA ALA A 76 5.60 -8.30 4.24
C ALA A 76 6.31 -7.17 3.46
N LEU A 77 6.33 -5.94 4.00
CA LEU A 77 6.82 -4.73 3.36
C LEU A 77 8.20 -4.88 2.68
N PRO A 78 9.26 -5.38 3.33
CA PRO A 78 10.57 -5.53 2.67
C PRO A 78 10.49 -6.45 1.44
N PHE A 79 9.70 -7.52 1.49
CA PHE A 79 9.52 -8.43 0.37
C PHE A 79 8.65 -7.81 -0.73
N VAL A 80 7.62 -7.04 -0.36
CA VAL A 80 6.79 -6.27 -1.31
C VAL A 80 7.68 -5.31 -2.09
N LEU A 81 8.48 -4.49 -1.40
CA LEU A 81 9.38 -3.52 -2.03
C LEU A 81 10.39 -4.20 -2.96
N TYR A 82 10.94 -5.33 -2.52
CA TYR A 82 11.87 -6.10 -3.36
C TYR A 82 11.20 -6.70 -4.60
N GLY A 83 10.00 -7.27 -4.45
CA GLY A 83 9.22 -7.81 -5.56
C GLY A 83 8.77 -6.73 -6.55
N LEU A 84 8.36 -5.56 -6.05
CA LEU A 84 8.08 -4.39 -6.87
C LEU A 84 9.32 -4.00 -7.67
N PHE A 85 10.47 -3.83 -7.02
CA PHE A 85 11.72 -3.50 -7.69
C PHE A 85 12.12 -4.50 -8.79
N LEU A 86 11.97 -5.81 -8.54
CA LEU A 86 12.26 -6.84 -9.53
C LEU A 86 11.28 -6.83 -10.71
N SER A 87 9.98 -6.68 -10.41
CA SER A 87 8.91 -6.68 -11.42
C SER A 87 8.93 -5.45 -12.33
N PHE A 88 9.51 -4.33 -11.88
CA PHE A 88 9.71 -3.13 -12.71
C PHE A 88 10.48 -3.42 -14.01
N LYS A 89 11.41 -4.38 -14.01
CA LYS A 89 12.12 -4.79 -15.24
C LYS A 89 11.20 -5.40 -16.29
N GLN A 90 10.05 -5.94 -15.88
CA GLN A 90 9.04 -6.56 -16.73
C GLN A 90 7.71 -5.80 -16.64
N TRP A 91 7.75 -4.48 -16.44
CA TRP A 91 6.58 -3.68 -16.07
C TRP A 91 5.37 -3.85 -16.98
N ARG A 92 5.55 -4.17 -18.28
CA ARG A 92 4.47 -4.46 -19.22
C ARG A 92 3.63 -5.67 -18.78
N SER A 93 4.28 -6.74 -18.33
CA SER A 93 3.62 -7.95 -17.84
C SER A 93 2.92 -7.74 -16.49
N TRP A 94 3.40 -6.77 -15.70
CA TRP A 94 2.84 -6.44 -14.38
C TRP A 94 1.92 -5.20 -14.41
N SER A 95 1.71 -4.62 -15.58
CA SER A 95 1.04 -3.33 -15.77
C SER A 95 -0.38 -3.32 -15.20
N LEU A 96 -1.14 -4.39 -15.39
CA LEU A 96 -2.50 -4.52 -14.84
C LEU A 96 -2.51 -4.43 -13.32
N LEU A 97 -1.54 -5.04 -12.63
CA LEU A 97 -1.44 -4.97 -11.17
C LEU A 97 -1.03 -3.58 -10.69
N TYR A 98 -0.13 -2.91 -11.41
CA TYR A 98 0.24 -1.52 -11.09
C TYR A 98 -0.92 -0.56 -11.31
N VAL A 99 -1.62 -0.66 -12.44
CA VAL A 99 -2.80 0.16 -12.73
C VAL A 99 -3.87 -0.09 -11.68
N PHE A 100 -4.12 -1.35 -11.31
CA PHE A 100 -5.04 -1.67 -10.23
C PHE A 100 -4.65 -0.99 -8.92
N ILE A 101 -3.39 -1.11 -8.47
CA ILE A 101 -2.92 -0.48 -7.23
C ILE A 101 -3.12 1.04 -7.31
N VAL A 102 -2.65 1.68 -8.38
CA VAL A 102 -2.67 3.15 -8.54
C VAL A 102 -4.11 3.67 -8.59
N VAL A 103 -4.96 3.07 -9.41
CA VAL A 103 -6.36 3.50 -9.58
C VAL A 103 -7.15 3.24 -8.30
N TYR A 104 -7.02 2.05 -7.71
CA TYR A 104 -7.75 1.71 -6.50
C TYR A 104 -7.33 2.62 -5.33
N VAL A 105 -6.03 2.79 -5.09
CA VAL A 105 -5.54 3.70 -4.05
C VAL A 105 -5.98 5.13 -4.35
N GLY A 106 -5.85 5.58 -5.59
CA GLY A 106 -6.23 6.92 -6.04
C GLY A 106 -7.70 7.25 -5.76
N ILE A 107 -8.62 6.34 -6.10
CA ILE A 107 -10.07 6.51 -5.83
C ILE A 107 -10.33 6.63 -4.32
N HIS A 108 -9.70 5.75 -3.53
CA HIS A 108 -9.94 5.72 -2.07
C HIS A 108 -9.35 6.93 -1.37
N ILE A 109 -8.13 7.36 -1.71
CA ILE A 109 -7.57 8.57 -1.09
C ILE A 109 -8.34 9.82 -1.49
N SER A 110 -8.89 9.87 -2.71
CA SER A 110 -9.67 11.02 -3.20
C SER A 110 -11.05 11.11 -2.54
N THR A 111 -11.71 9.96 -2.32
CA THR A 111 -13.08 9.90 -1.80
C THR A 111 -13.10 9.75 -0.28
N TRP A 112 -12.54 8.65 0.23
CA TRP A 112 -12.53 8.34 1.66
C TRP A 112 -11.43 7.33 2.02
N ALA A 113 -10.46 7.77 2.81
CA ALA A 113 -9.30 6.97 3.17
C ALA A 113 -9.48 6.32 4.54
N LEU A 114 -9.97 5.07 4.56
CA LEU A 114 -9.86 4.21 5.74
C LEU A 114 -8.88 3.07 5.51
N VAL A 115 -8.21 2.67 6.60
CA VAL A 115 -7.35 1.48 6.66
C VAL A 115 -8.10 0.21 6.24
N ARG A 116 -9.41 0.13 6.50
CA ARG A 116 -10.25 -1.04 6.17
C ARG A 116 -10.32 -1.31 4.66
N TYR A 117 -10.26 -0.28 3.82
CA TYR A 117 -10.36 -0.46 2.36
C TYR A 117 -9.05 -0.88 1.71
N ARG A 118 -7.98 -1.07 2.50
CA ARG A 118 -6.68 -1.49 1.99
C ARG A 118 -6.63 -2.97 1.60
N LEU A 119 -7.56 -3.80 2.08
CA LEU A 119 -7.54 -5.26 1.89
C LEU A 119 -7.31 -5.72 0.43
N PRO A 120 -7.96 -5.13 -0.60
CA PRO A 120 -7.71 -5.54 -1.98
C PRO A 120 -6.32 -5.16 -2.49
N VAL A 121 -5.80 -4.00 -2.07
CA VAL A 121 -4.44 -3.58 -2.40
C VAL A 121 -3.43 -4.47 -1.69
N ASP A 122 -3.66 -4.80 -0.42
CA ASP A 122 -2.81 -5.69 0.36
C ASP A 122 -2.71 -7.07 -0.29
N ALA A 123 -3.82 -7.63 -0.80
CA ALA A 123 -3.82 -8.90 -1.52
C ALA A 123 -2.93 -8.85 -2.77
N VAL A 124 -2.97 -7.76 -3.54
CA VAL A 124 -2.09 -7.60 -4.72
C VAL A 124 -0.63 -7.36 -4.31
N LEU A 125 -0.38 -6.58 -3.26
CA LEU A 125 0.97 -6.38 -2.72
C LEU A 125 1.59 -7.70 -2.24
N LEU A 126 0.80 -8.62 -1.68
CA LEU A 126 1.28 -9.95 -1.30
C LEU A 126 1.77 -10.79 -2.49
N VAL A 127 1.24 -10.57 -3.70
CA VAL A 127 1.77 -11.22 -4.92
C VAL A 127 3.20 -10.74 -5.18
N PHE A 128 3.46 -9.44 -5.04
CA PHE A 128 4.82 -8.90 -5.13
C PHE A 128 5.71 -9.41 -4.01
N ALA A 129 5.20 -9.49 -2.77
CA ALA A 129 5.94 -10.08 -1.65
C ALA A 129 6.39 -11.51 -1.94
N ALA A 130 5.47 -12.36 -2.43
CA ALA A 130 5.75 -13.73 -2.81
C ALA A 130 6.81 -13.80 -3.92
N TYR A 131 6.71 -12.93 -4.93
CA TYR A 131 7.70 -12.87 -6.01
C TYR A 131 9.10 -12.48 -5.49
N GLY A 132 9.20 -11.45 -4.65
CA GLY A 132 10.45 -11.04 -4.02
C GLY A 132 11.07 -12.14 -3.17
N LEU A 133 10.25 -12.79 -2.34
CA LEU A 133 10.66 -13.89 -1.47
C LEU A 133 11.15 -15.10 -2.28
N ALA A 134 10.40 -15.52 -3.30
CA ALA A 134 10.77 -16.63 -4.18
C ALA A 134 12.09 -16.36 -4.91
N ASN A 135 12.29 -15.13 -5.40
CA ASN A 135 13.54 -14.76 -6.05
C ASN A 135 14.74 -14.82 -5.09
N LEU A 136 14.55 -14.35 -3.86
CA LEU A 136 15.59 -14.41 -2.82
C LEU A 136 15.96 -15.87 -2.50
N PHE A 137 14.97 -16.73 -2.28
CA PHE A 137 15.20 -18.16 -2.03
C PHE A 137 15.94 -18.84 -3.18
N TYR A 138 15.57 -18.53 -4.42
CA TYR A 138 16.22 -19.10 -5.60
C TYR A 138 17.71 -18.73 -5.67
N ARG A 139 18.04 -17.45 -5.44
CA ARG A 139 19.44 -16.97 -5.41
C ARG A 139 20.25 -17.64 -4.31
N LEU A 140 19.68 -17.75 -3.10
CA LEU A 140 20.36 -18.40 -1.98
C LEU A 140 20.66 -19.88 -2.26
N ARG A 141 19.70 -20.60 -2.87
CA ARG A 141 19.89 -22.00 -3.26
C ARG A 141 20.98 -22.16 -4.32
N GLN A 142 20.95 -21.35 -5.38
CA GLN A 142 21.97 -21.39 -6.43
C GLN A 142 23.38 -21.09 -5.91
N HIS A 143 23.53 -20.12 -5.02
CA HIS A 143 24.82 -19.83 -4.40
C HIS A 143 25.36 -21.00 -3.58
N ARG A 144 24.47 -21.73 -2.88
CA ARG A 144 24.83 -22.92 -2.12
C ARG A 144 25.28 -24.07 -3.02
N ASP A 145 24.56 -24.31 -4.11
CA ASP A 145 24.85 -25.39 -5.06
C ASP A 145 26.16 -25.13 -5.82
N ARG A 146 26.42 -23.88 -6.23
CA ARG A 146 27.71 -23.48 -6.85
C ARG A 146 28.88 -23.68 -5.90
N LYS A 147 28.75 -23.28 -4.63
CA LYS A 147 29.82 -23.43 -3.62
C LYS A 147 30.13 -24.90 -3.30
N HIS A 148 29.11 -25.77 -3.33
CA HIS A 148 29.32 -27.21 -3.14
C HIS A 148 30.05 -27.84 -4.32
N SER A 149 29.66 -27.51 -5.55
CA SER A 149 30.31 -28.01 -6.78
C SER A 149 31.77 -27.56 -6.93
N SER A 150 32.11 -26.32 -6.55
CA SER A 150 33.51 -25.86 -6.56
C SER A 150 34.39 -26.57 -5.52
N ARG A 151 33.82 -26.99 -4.38
CA ARG A 151 34.57 -27.73 -3.34
C ARG A 151 34.86 -29.17 -3.74
N THR A 152 33.92 -29.86 -4.38
CA THR A 152 34.13 -31.24 -4.86
C THR A 152 35.13 -31.30 -6.02
N LEU A 153 35.13 -30.31 -6.92
CA LEU A 153 36.11 -30.21 -8.00
C LEU A 153 37.56 -30.01 -7.48
N HIS A 154 37.76 -29.14 -6.48
CA HIS A 154 39.09 -28.94 -5.90
C HIS A 154 39.63 -30.16 -5.13
N ILE A 155 38.76 -30.92 -4.43
CA ILE A 155 39.17 -32.15 -3.73
C ILE A 155 39.54 -33.26 -4.74
N GLY A 156 38.76 -33.41 -5.81
CA GLY A 156 39.03 -34.41 -6.85
C GLY A 156 40.32 -34.13 -7.64
N GLN A 157 40.69 -32.87 -7.83
CA GLN A 157 41.96 -32.50 -8.47
C GLN A 157 43.17 -32.78 -7.57
N ASN A 158 43.09 -32.49 -6.27
CA ASN A 158 44.19 -32.78 -5.33
C ASN A 158 44.46 -34.29 -5.18
N LEU A 159 43.40 -35.12 -5.15
CA LEU A 159 43.55 -36.59 -5.07
C LEU A 159 44.18 -37.21 -6.34
N ARG A 160 44.00 -36.59 -7.51
CA ARG A 160 44.62 -37.03 -8.77
C ARG A 160 46.09 -36.64 -8.90
N GLN A 161 46.58 -35.67 -8.12
CA GLN A 161 47.97 -35.25 -8.13
C GLN A 161 48.84 -35.98 -7.09
N SER A 162 48.20 -36.70 -6.16
CA SER A 162 48.86 -37.45 -5.08
C SER A 162 49.03 -38.95 -5.34
N ILE A 163 48.64 -39.43 -6.53
CA ILE A 163 48.82 -40.82 -7.02
C ILE A 163 49.73 -40.75 -8.24
#